data_AF-A0A444XGE4-F1
#
_entry.id   AF-A0A444XGE4-F1
#
_cell.length_a   1.000
_cell.length_b   1.000
_cell.length_c   1.000
_cell.angle_alpha   90.00
_cell.angle_beta   90.00
_cell.angle_gamma   90.00
#
_symmetry.space_group_name_H-M   'P 1'
#
loop_
_entity.id
_entity.type
_entity.pdbx_description
1 polymer ?
#
loop_
_entity_poly.entity_id
_entity_poly.type
_entity_poly.pdbx_seq_one_letter_code
_entity_poly.pdbx_strand_id
1 'polypeptide(L)'
;MAYFTVVSNHGSYRATSHEFKLVFLHQTTVVAVDEDVIPKTYFNMFSFSELLNMTQDYDFLVDVIGFLTSVGEEKEYAKEGKFVKMIVLELTSKEYVD
;
A
#
# COMPACT_ATOMS: atom_id res chain seq x y z
N MET A 1 7.22 -8.12 -20.51
CA MET A 1 8.51 -8.04 -19.79
C MET A 1 9.21 -9.40 -19.88
N ALA A 2 10.52 -9.46 -20.10
CA ALA A 2 11.28 -10.71 -20.18
C ALA A 2 12.70 -10.57 -19.59
N TYR A 3 13.35 -11.70 -19.31
CA TYR A 3 14.73 -11.79 -18.78
C TYR A 3 14.97 -11.11 -17.41
N PHE A 4 13.98 -11.16 -16.53
CA PHE A 4 14.12 -10.77 -15.11
C PHE A 4 14.48 -11.99 -14.24
N THR A 5 14.90 -11.73 -13.00
CA THR A 5 15.07 -12.78 -11.99
C THR A 5 13.90 -12.77 -11.01
N VAL A 6 13.51 -13.96 -10.56
CA VAL A 6 12.51 -14.15 -9.51
C VAL A 6 13.25 -14.49 -8.21
N VAL A 7 12.94 -13.79 -7.13
CA VAL A 7 13.50 -14.05 -5.79
C VAL A 7 12.38 -14.08 -4.76
N SER A 8 12.63 -14.70 -3.61
CA SER A 8 11.67 -14.72 -2.50
C SER A 8 11.36 -13.31 -1.99
N ASN A 9 10.08 -13.07 -1.71
CA ASN A 9 9.59 -11.80 -1.20
C ASN A 9 9.60 -11.79 0.33
N HIS A 10 10.77 -11.51 0.91
CA HIS A 10 10.97 -11.35 2.37
C HIS A 10 11.20 -9.88 2.76
N GLY A 11 11.03 -9.59 4.05
CA GLY A 11 11.21 -8.27 4.66
C GLY A 11 9.88 -7.66 5.12
N SER A 12 9.99 -6.56 5.85
CA SER A 12 8.84 -5.77 6.32
C SER A 12 8.31 -4.85 5.22
N TYR A 13 7.08 -4.36 5.38
CA TYR A 13 6.42 -3.39 4.49
C TYR A 13 6.20 -3.93 3.06
N ARG A 14 5.84 -5.21 2.93
CA ARG A 14 5.56 -5.84 1.63
C ARG A 14 4.19 -5.37 1.11
N ALA A 15 4.15 -4.79 -0.09
CA ALA A 15 2.90 -4.32 -0.69
C ALA A 15 1.99 -5.45 -1.22
N THR A 16 2.52 -6.66 -1.40
CA THR A 16 1.76 -7.82 -1.90
C THR A 16 2.08 -9.06 -1.09
N SER A 17 1.08 -9.92 -0.89
CA SER A 17 1.25 -11.23 -0.25
C SER A 17 1.95 -12.29 -1.12
N HIS A 18 2.24 -11.98 -2.38
CA HIS A 18 2.92 -12.92 -3.28
C HIS A 18 4.28 -13.34 -2.72
N GLU A 19 4.56 -14.64 -2.77
CA GLU A 19 5.78 -15.26 -2.21
C GLU A 19 7.07 -14.81 -2.90
N PHE A 20 6.96 -14.14 -4.05
CA PHE A 20 8.07 -13.82 -4.94
C PHE A 20 7.98 -12.38 -5.42
N LYS A 21 9.14 -11.81 -5.72
CA LYS A 21 9.29 -10.49 -6.35
C LYS A 21 10.23 -10.60 -7.55
N LEU A 22 10.03 -9.70 -8.51
CA LEU A 22 10.87 -9.61 -9.70
C LEU A 22 12.01 -8.62 -9.45
N VAL A 23 13.21 -8.98 -9.88
CA VAL A 23 14.40 -8.10 -9.84
C VAL A 23 14.84 -7.86 -11.27
N PHE A 24 14.98 -6.58 -11.62
CA PHE A 24 15.48 -6.18 -12.93
C PHE A 24 17.00 -6.29 -12.93
N LEU A 25 17.52 -6.95 -13.95
CA LEU A 25 18.93 -7.06 -14.24
C LEU A 25 19.27 -6.32 -15.52
N HIS A 26 20.55 -6.20 -15.84
CA HIS A 26 21.01 -5.54 -17.06
C HIS A 26 20.36 -6.07 -18.34
N GLN A 27 20.02 -7.37 -18.37
CA GLN A 27 19.38 -8.03 -19.52
C GLN A 27 17.84 -7.92 -19.55
N THR A 28 17.21 -7.38 -18.51
CA THR A 28 15.74 -7.31 -18.44
C THR A 28 15.19 -6.39 -19.53
N THR A 29 14.17 -6.87 -20.24
CA THR A 29 13.51 -6.12 -21.30
C THR A 29 12.07 -5.77 -20.92
N VAL A 30 11.70 -4.52 -21.16
CA VAL A 30 10.33 -3.99 -20.95
C VAL A 30 9.87 -3.42 -22.28
N VAL A 31 8.69 -3.83 -22.71
CA VAL A 31 8.06 -3.39 -23.97
C VAL A 31 6.71 -2.78 -23.61
N ALA A 32 6.41 -1.61 -24.17
CA ALA A 32 5.12 -0.97 -24.01
C ALA A 32 4.03 -1.79 -24.69
N VAL A 33 2.85 -1.85 -24.07
CA VAL A 33 1.64 -2.49 -24.60
C VAL A 33 0.49 -1.51 -24.51
N ASP A 34 -0.56 -1.74 -25.30
CA ASP A 34 -1.76 -0.89 -25.27
C ASP A 34 -2.41 -0.88 -23.87
N GLU A 35 -2.90 0.29 -23.45
CA GLU A 35 -3.37 0.53 -22.07
C GLU A 35 -4.49 -0.41 -21.62
N ASP A 36 -5.32 -0.88 -22.55
CA ASP A 36 -6.54 -1.62 -22.23
C ASP A 36 -6.29 -3.09 -21.84
N VAL A 37 -5.04 -3.56 -21.88
CA VAL A 37 -4.69 -4.95 -21.59
C VAL A 37 -4.47 -5.21 -20.10
N ILE A 38 -4.15 -4.18 -19.31
CA ILE A 38 -3.76 -4.33 -17.89
C ILE A 38 -4.69 -3.50 -16.99
N PRO A 39 -5.27 -4.08 -15.92
CA PRO A 39 -6.05 -3.33 -14.94
C PRO A 39 -5.23 -2.18 -14.34
N LYS A 40 -5.82 -0.97 -14.30
CA LYS A 40 -5.14 0.25 -13.82
C LYS A 40 -4.85 0.23 -12.32
N THR A 41 -5.67 -0.46 -11.55
CA THR A 41 -5.56 -0.54 -10.10
C THR A 41 -5.97 -1.91 -9.60
N TYR A 42 -5.32 -2.36 -8.54
CA TYR A 42 -5.71 -3.52 -7.76
C TYR A 42 -5.64 -3.12 -6.29
N PHE A 43 -6.73 -3.38 -5.55
CA PHE A 43 -6.80 -3.10 -4.12
C PHE A 43 -7.25 -4.34 -3.38
N ASN A 44 -6.60 -4.63 -2.26
CA ASN A 44 -7.00 -5.66 -1.32
C ASN A 44 -7.47 -4.99 -0.03
N MET A 45 -8.72 -4.53 -0.03
CA MET A 45 -9.28 -3.70 1.04
C MET A 45 -9.43 -4.46 2.35
N PHE A 46 -9.00 -3.82 3.45
CA PHE A 46 -9.21 -4.26 4.82
C PHE A 46 -10.27 -3.38 5.50
N SER A 47 -11.19 -4.02 6.22
CA SER A 47 -12.11 -3.34 7.12
C SER A 47 -11.40 -2.85 8.38
N PHE A 48 -11.93 -1.80 9.02
CA PHE A 48 -11.36 -1.33 10.29
C PHE A 48 -11.40 -2.40 11.39
N SER A 49 -12.41 -3.27 11.40
CA SER A 49 -12.48 -4.39 12.33
C SER A 49 -11.36 -5.41 12.11
N GLU A 50 -10.99 -5.71 10.85
CA GLU A 50 -9.84 -6.55 10.54
C GLU A 50 -8.55 -5.90 11.04
N LEU A 51 -8.35 -4.60 10.76
CA LEU A 51 -7.17 -3.86 11.21
C LEU A 51 -7.00 -3.86 12.73
N LEU A 52 -8.09 -3.68 13.47
CA LEU A 52 -8.06 -3.69 14.94
C LEU A 52 -7.71 -5.07 15.53
N ASN A 53 -7.96 -6.14 14.77
CA ASN A 53 -7.65 -7.51 15.15
C ASN A 53 -6.28 -7.99 14.63
N MET A 54 -5.54 -7.17 13.88
CA MET A 54 -4.23 -7.55 13.36
C MET A 54 -3.18 -7.67 14.46
N THR A 55 -2.32 -8.67 14.33
CA THR A 55 -1.16 -8.84 15.20
C THR A 55 -0.05 -7.85 14.82
N GLN A 56 0.84 -7.55 15.77
CA GLN A 56 1.97 -6.65 15.51
C GLN A 56 2.95 -7.19 14.46
N ASP A 57 2.93 -8.50 14.21
CA ASP A 57 3.84 -9.19 13.28
C ASP A 57 3.30 -9.26 11.84
N TYR A 58 2.32 -8.43 11.48
CA TYR A 58 1.81 -8.40 10.11
C TYR A 58 2.78 -7.66 9.17
N ASP A 59 3.44 -8.41 8.30
CA ASP A 59 4.52 -7.92 7.43
C ASP A 59 4.07 -7.17 6.16
N PHE A 60 2.77 -7.12 5.88
CA PHE A 60 2.24 -6.57 4.64
C PHE A 60 1.58 -5.20 4.85
N LEU A 61 1.62 -4.36 3.82
CA LEU A 61 0.83 -3.14 3.79
C LEU A 61 -0.64 -3.48 3.56
N VAL A 62 -1.53 -2.62 4.03
CA VAL A 62 -2.98 -2.78 3.93
C VAL A 62 -3.59 -1.66 3.11
N ASP A 63 -4.60 -1.98 2.31
CA ASP A 63 -5.43 -0.99 1.64
C ASP A 63 -6.66 -0.72 2.51
N VAL A 64 -7.00 0.55 2.70
CA VAL A 64 -8.18 0.96 3.47
C VAL A 64 -9.00 1.94 2.67
N ILE A 65 -10.32 1.82 2.80
CA ILE A 65 -11.27 2.77 2.24
C ILE A 65 -12.30 3.12 3.30
N GLY A 66 -12.63 4.41 3.38
CA GLY A 66 -13.60 4.92 4.34
C GLY A 66 -14.02 6.33 3.99
N PHE A 67 -15.11 6.77 4.59
CA PHE A 67 -15.60 8.14 4.46
C PHE A 67 -14.74 9.07 5.32
N LEU A 68 -14.19 10.11 4.70
CA LEU A 68 -13.49 11.17 5.42
C LEU A 68 -14.48 12.00 6.24
N THR A 69 -14.42 11.90 7.57
CA THR A 69 -15.32 12.61 8.48
C THR A 69 -14.70 13.86 9.08
N SER A 70 -13.37 13.88 9.20
CA SER A 70 -12.64 15.02 9.78
C SER A 70 -11.23 15.12 9.20
N VAL A 71 -10.74 16.35 9.13
CA VAL A 71 -9.37 16.69 8.76
C VAL A 71 -8.81 17.59 9.84
N GLY A 72 -7.74 17.14 10.49
CA GLY A 72 -7.01 17.92 11.48
C GLY A 72 -6.17 19.03 10.85
N GLU A 73 -5.68 19.94 11.68
CA GLU A 73 -4.72 20.95 11.26
C GLU A 73 -3.37 20.31 10.88
N GLU A 74 -2.69 20.91 9.90
CA GLU A 74 -1.30 20.57 9.59
C GLU A 74 -0.39 20.98 10.76
N LYS A 75 0.44 20.04 11.20
CA LYS A 75 1.42 20.25 12.27
C LYS A 75 2.80 19.87 11.79
N GLU A 76 3.82 20.57 12.27
CA GLU A 76 5.22 20.28 11.97
C GLU A 76 5.88 19.58 13.16
N TYR A 77 6.55 18.47 12.88
CA TYR A 77 7.22 17.63 13.88
C TYR A 77 8.71 17.53 13.57
N ALA A 78 9.56 17.76 14.59
CA ALA A 78 10.99 17.49 14.49
C ALA A 78 11.27 16.03 14.84
N LYS A 79 11.77 15.25 13.88
CA LYS A 79 12.24 13.87 14.08
C LYS A 79 13.62 13.71 13.43
N GLU A 80 14.59 13.23 14.20
CA GLU A 80 15.96 12.98 13.71
C GLU A 80 16.59 14.20 13.01
N GLY A 81 16.34 15.41 13.53
CA GLY A 81 16.84 16.65 12.94
C GLY A 81 16.16 17.09 11.64
N LYS A 82 15.11 16.40 11.20
CA LYS A 82 14.26 16.78 10.06
C LYS A 82 12.90 17.24 10.54
N PHE A 83 12.37 18.27 9.88
CA PHE A 83 11.00 18.72 10.08
C PHE A 83 10.07 18.00 9.10
N VAL A 84 9.01 17.39 9.63
CA VAL A 84 8.01 16.63 8.87
C VAL A 84 6.63 17.21 9.15
N LYS A 85 5.89 17.52 8.09
CA LYS A 85 4.50 17.96 8.18
C LYS A 85 3.57 16.76 8.28
N MET A 86 2.59 16.83 9.17
CA MET A 86 1.62 15.78 9.42
C MET A 86 0.21 16.37 9.53
N ILE A 87 -0.74 15.70 8.89
CA ILE A 87 -2.18 15.96 9.00
C ILE A 87 -2.81 14.67 9.51
N VAL A 88 -3.75 14.79 10.46
CA VAL A 88 -4.56 13.66 10.92
C VAL A 88 -5.85 13.62 10.12
N LEU A 89 -6.19 12.45 9.59
CA LEU A 89 -7.45 12.20 8.88
C LEU A 89 -8.29 11.21 9.68
N GLU A 90 -9.59 11.48 9.79
CA GLU A 90 -10.55 10.57 10.42
C GLU A 90 -11.39 9.89 9.32
N LEU A 91 -11.39 8.56 9.31
CA LEU A 91 -12.15 7.74 8.37
C LEU A 91 -13.20 6.90 9.12
N THR A 92 -14.39 6.78 8.55
CA THR A 92 -15.46 5.89 9.06
C THR A 92 -15.91 4.89 8.00
N SER A 93 -16.33 3.69 8.43
CA SER A 93 -16.66 2.58 7.53
C SER A 93 -18.07 2.67 6.94
N LYS A 94 -18.85 3.70 7.33
CA LYS A 94 -20.30 3.88 7.12
C LYS A 94 -20.94 2.80 6.24
N GLU A 95 -21.65 1.88 6.88
CA GLU A 95 -22.52 0.94 6.18
C GLU A 95 -23.49 1.73 5.30
N TYR A 96 -23.62 1.33 4.03
CA TYR A 96 -24.73 1.79 3.20
C TYR A 96 -26.02 1.35 3.89
N VAL A 97 -26.75 2.31 4.45
CA VAL A 97 -28.17 2.12 4.77
C VAL A 97 -28.89 2.55 3.50
N ASP A 98 -29.45 1.59 2.77
CA ASP A 98 -30.36 1.83 1.64
C ASP A 98 -31.55 2.71 2.05
#